data_AF-A0A930XCB0-F1
#
_entry.id   AF-A0A930XCB0-F1
#
_cell.length_a   1.000
_cell.length_b   1.000
_cell.length_c   1.000
_cell.angle_alpha   90.00
_cell.angle_beta   90.00
_cell.angle_gamma   90.00
#
_symmetry.space_group_name_H-M   'P 1'
#
loop_
_entity.id
_entity.type
_entity.pdbx_description
1 polymer ?
#
loop_
_entity_poly.entity_id
_entity_poly.type
_entity_poly.pdbx_seq_one_letter_code
_entity_poly.pdbx_strand_id
1 'polypeptide(L)'
;MNLDQQFTSLVNEAPKYGVPAPIMQHGVIPVLRVYAQQLGHQSYYLRQTIQSNLVLNILGKENQPEVEKKVVYAFPTVEDAIQFRDENLNDLDIVAQEVNISQVLFQMFTMKGVDSIIFLDNPSNYSQSKEIYCYKLQQAIQQNLKMLLENKGKNSVIA
;
A
#
# COMPACT_ATOMS: atom_id res chain seq x y z
N MET A 1 -9.17 12.93 5.75
CA MET A 1 -10.15 12.61 4.68
C MET A 1 -10.68 11.21 4.93
N ASN A 2 -12.00 10.99 4.94
CA ASN A 2 -12.55 9.65 5.17
C ASN A 2 -12.31 8.72 3.96
N LEU A 3 -12.43 7.40 4.14
CA LEU A 3 -12.12 6.40 3.11
C LEU A 3 -12.87 6.62 1.79
N ASP A 4 -14.16 6.96 1.85
CA ASP A 4 -14.96 7.18 0.63
C ASP A 4 -14.49 8.39 -0.16
N GLN A 5 -14.12 9.47 0.53
CA GLN A 5 -13.49 10.62 -0.09
C GLN A 5 -12.14 10.25 -0.73
N GLN A 6 -11.31 9.44 -0.04
CA GLN A 6 -10.02 9.04 -0.62
C GLN A 6 -10.17 8.19 -1.89
N PHE A 7 -11.13 7.28 -1.91
CA PHE A 7 -11.40 6.45 -3.09
C PHE A 7 -12.02 7.25 -4.23
N THR A 8 -12.88 8.23 -3.92
CA THR A 8 -13.44 9.16 -4.91
C THR A 8 -12.32 9.96 -5.58
N SER A 9 -11.40 10.52 -4.79
CA SER A 9 -10.22 11.22 -5.32
C SER A 9 -9.37 10.32 -6.19
N LEU A 10 -9.13 9.07 -5.77
CA LEU A 10 -8.34 8.11 -6.55
C LEU A 10 -9.00 7.76 -7.90
N VAL A 11 -10.33 7.63 -7.96
CA VAL A 11 -11.06 7.45 -9.24
C VAL A 11 -10.90 8.66 -10.15
N ASN A 12 -11.02 9.87 -9.59
CA ASN A 12 -10.89 11.12 -10.35
C ASN A 12 -9.48 11.34 -10.90
N GLU A 13 -8.46 10.86 -10.18
CA GLU A 13 -7.05 10.98 -10.58
C GLU A 13 -6.59 9.85 -11.49
N ALA A 14 -7.27 8.69 -11.50
CA ALA A 14 -6.90 7.52 -12.29
C ALA A 14 -6.56 7.82 -13.77
N PRO A 15 -7.30 8.68 -14.50
CA PRO A 15 -6.96 8.99 -15.89
C PRO A 15 -5.59 9.65 -16.06
N LYS A 16 -5.10 10.39 -15.06
CA LYS A 16 -3.76 11.00 -15.06
C LYS A 16 -2.65 9.94 -15.08
N TYR A 17 -2.95 8.76 -14.59
CA TYR A 17 -2.06 7.59 -14.55
C TYR A 17 -2.32 6.61 -15.69
N GLY A 18 -3.13 6.99 -16.69
CA GLY A 18 -3.47 6.13 -17.83
C GLY A 18 -4.50 5.03 -17.51
N VAL A 19 -5.18 5.11 -16.36
CA VAL A 19 -6.21 4.14 -15.95
C VAL A 19 -7.60 4.74 -16.17
N PRO A 20 -8.48 4.14 -16.98
CA PRO A 20 -9.85 4.64 -17.15
C PRO A 20 -10.63 4.63 -15.83
N ALA A 21 -11.34 5.72 -15.52
CA ALA A 21 -12.11 5.86 -14.28
C ALA A 21 -13.07 4.67 -14.00
N PRO A 22 -13.79 4.07 -14.99
CA PRO A 22 -14.62 2.90 -14.74
C PRO A 22 -13.82 1.65 -14.32
N ILE A 23 -12.59 1.50 -14.82
CA ILE A 23 -11.70 0.39 -14.44
C ILE A 23 -11.21 0.59 -13.01
N MET A 24 -10.85 1.82 -12.64
CA MET A 24 -10.52 2.15 -11.26
C MET A 24 -11.70 1.85 -10.33
N GLN A 25 -12.88 2.43 -10.63
CA GLN A 25 -14.07 2.37 -9.77
C GLN A 25 -14.59 0.95 -9.54
N HIS A 26 -14.62 0.11 -10.58
CA HIS A 26 -15.23 -1.22 -10.51
C HIS A 26 -14.21 -2.36 -10.40
N GLY A 27 -12.97 -2.14 -10.83
CA GLY A 27 -11.93 -3.16 -10.86
C GLY A 27 -10.94 -3.07 -9.71
N VAL A 28 -10.52 -1.86 -9.34
CA VAL A 28 -9.43 -1.65 -8.37
C VAL A 28 -9.99 -1.30 -6.99
N ILE A 29 -10.83 -0.28 -6.90
CA ILE A 29 -11.36 0.26 -5.63
C ILE A 29 -12.05 -0.80 -4.76
N PRO A 30 -12.85 -1.75 -5.28
CA PRO A 30 -13.49 -2.76 -4.44
C PRO A 30 -12.46 -3.62 -3.68
N VAL A 31 -11.33 -3.94 -4.32
CA VAL A 31 -10.24 -4.68 -3.69
C VAL A 31 -9.55 -3.79 -2.66
N LEU A 32 -9.16 -2.56 -3.03
CA LEU A 32 -8.49 -1.65 -2.10
C LEU A 32 -9.33 -1.38 -0.84
N ARG A 33 -10.66 -1.29 -0.98
CA ARG A 33 -11.58 -1.09 0.15
C ARG A 33 -11.52 -2.26 1.15
N VAL A 34 -11.46 -3.50 0.68
CA VAL A 34 -11.34 -4.68 1.55
C VAL A 34 -10.04 -4.67 2.35
N TYR A 35 -8.93 -4.27 1.73
CA TYR A 35 -7.66 -4.12 2.43
C TYR A 35 -7.68 -2.92 3.39
N ALA A 36 -8.24 -1.78 2.97
CA ALA A 36 -8.28 -0.58 3.81
C ALA A 36 -9.12 -0.77 5.08
N GLN A 37 -10.19 -1.56 5.02
CA GLN A 37 -11.03 -1.88 6.19
C GLN A 37 -10.32 -2.72 7.27
N GLN A 38 -9.18 -3.34 6.94
CA GLN A 38 -8.40 -4.13 7.89
C GLN A 38 -7.42 -3.28 8.70
N LEU A 39 -7.23 -2.02 8.31
CA LEU A 39 -6.23 -1.11 8.86
C LEU A 39 -6.88 -0.15 9.85
N GLY A 40 -6.17 0.15 10.95
CA GLY A 40 -6.70 0.97 12.06
C GLY A 40 -6.79 2.47 11.75
N HIS A 41 -6.09 2.95 10.72
CA HIS A 41 -5.93 4.38 10.44
C HIS A 41 -6.31 4.75 8.98
N GLN A 42 -6.76 5.99 8.79
CA GLN A 42 -7.12 6.52 7.46
C GLN A 42 -5.91 7.04 6.66
N SER A 43 -4.84 7.38 7.36
CA SER A 43 -3.56 7.79 6.81
C SER A 43 -2.45 7.18 7.65
N TYR A 44 -1.27 7.06 7.04
CA TYR A 44 -0.07 6.61 7.70
C TYR A 44 1.10 7.50 7.28
N TYR A 45 2.11 7.59 8.12
CA TYR A 45 3.37 8.23 7.81
C TYR A 45 4.32 7.20 7.21
N LEU A 46 4.76 7.44 5.98
CA LEU A 46 5.82 6.66 5.34
C LEU A 46 7.12 7.46 5.42
N ARG A 47 8.21 6.75 5.72
CA ARG A 47 9.54 7.36 5.73
C ARG A 47 10.15 7.31 4.34
N GLN A 48 10.74 8.42 3.93
CA GLN A 48 11.39 8.55 2.64
C GLN A 48 12.63 9.43 2.74
N THR A 49 13.56 9.28 1.80
CA THR A 49 14.68 10.20 1.64
C THR A 49 14.19 11.55 1.09
N ILE A 50 15.03 12.59 1.14
CA ILE A 50 14.74 13.88 0.49
C ILE A 50 14.39 13.72 -1.01
N GLN A 51 14.92 12.70 -1.68
CA GLN A 51 14.61 12.37 -3.07
C GLN A 51 13.30 11.56 -3.25
N SER A 52 12.45 11.51 -2.20
CA SER A 52 11.17 10.78 -2.18
C SER A 52 11.28 9.26 -2.39
N ASN A 53 12.42 8.66 -2.09
CA ASN A 53 12.56 7.20 -2.10
C ASN A 53 12.12 6.62 -0.77
N LEU A 54 11.22 5.62 -0.79
CA LEU A 54 10.79 4.94 0.43
C LEU A 54 11.96 4.28 1.15
N VAL A 55 12.00 4.41 2.47
CA VAL A 55 12.98 3.74 3.33
C VAL A 55 12.64 2.25 3.40
N LEU A 56 13.54 1.41 2.86
CA LEU A 56 13.41 -0.03 2.86
C LEU A 56 14.09 -0.64 4.09
N ASN A 57 13.41 -1.57 4.73
CA ASN A 57 13.92 -2.40 5.81
C ASN A 57 14.07 -3.83 5.31
N ILE A 58 15.22 -4.46 5.60
CA ILE A 58 15.45 -5.86 5.27
C ILE A 58 15.20 -6.69 6.53
N LEU A 59 14.17 -7.53 6.50
CA LEU A 59 13.87 -8.47 7.58
C LEU A 59 14.39 -9.85 7.17
N GLY A 60 15.42 -10.32 7.86
CA GLY A 60 15.92 -11.70 7.78
C GLY A 60 15.63 -12.48 9.06
N LYS A 61 15.63 -13.80 8.98
CA LYS A 61 15.74 -14.65 10.19
C LYS A 61 17.21 -14.92 10.45
N GLU A 62 17.66 -14.80 11.70
CA GLU A 62 19.05 -15.12 12.09
C GLU A 62 19.51 -16.51 11.59
N ASN A 63 18.59 -17.47 11.49
CA ASN A 63 18.87 -18.84 11.08
C ASN A 63 18.58 -19.15 9.59
N GLN A 64 18.07 -18.19 8.82
CA GLN A 64 17.78 -18.32 7.39
C GLN A 64 18.06 -16.98 6.66
N PRO A 65 19.33 -16.54 6.60
CA PRO A 65 19.71 -15.28 5.96
C PRO A 65 19.41 -15.25 4.45
N GLU A 66 19.17 -16.40 3.83
CA GLU A 66 18.76 -16.51 2.43
C GLU A 66 17.29 -16.12 2.16
N VAL A 67 16.48 -15.91 3.20
CA VAL A 67 15.11 -15.42 3.09
C VAL A 67 15.03 -14.00 3.68
N GLU A 68 15.58 -13.05 2.93
CA GLU A 68 15.42 -11.63 3.20
C GLU A 68 14.09 -11.12 2.62
N LYS A 69 13.33 -10.38 3.42
CA LYS A 69 12.10 -9.70 3.00
C LYS A 69 12.31 -8.19 3.07
N LYS A 70 12.05 -7.49 1.97
CA LYS A 70 12.13 -6.03 1.86
C LYS A 70 10.78 -5.41 2.23
N VAL A 71 10.73 -4.73 3.36
CA VAL A 71 9.50 -4.13 3.89
C VAL A 71 9.60 -2.62 3.99
N VAL A 72 8.45 -1.97 3.94
CA VAL A 72 8.28 -0.57 4.34
C VAL A 72 7.40 -0.53 5.59
N TYR A 73 7.76 0.29 6.56
CA TYR A 73 6.92 0.55 7.73
C TYR A 73 6.01 1.76 7.48
N ALA A 74 4.74 1.59 7.82
CA ALA A 74 3.72 2.63 7.81
C ALA A 74 3.31 2.94 9.25
N PHE A 75 3.61 4.17 9.68
CA PHE A 75 3.50 4.61 11.07
C PHE A 75 2.18 5.37 11.32
N PRO A 76 1.56 5.26 12.50
CA PRO A 76 0.30 5.94 12.77
C PRO A 76 0.50 7.43 13.09
N THR A 77 1.70 7.84 13.54
CA THR A 77 2.05 9.23 13.85
C THR A 77 3.39 9.63 13.23
N VAL A 78 3.63 10.94 13.11
CA VAL A 78 4.89 11.48 12.60
C VAL A 78 6.04 11.24 13.59
N GLU A 79 5.74 11.33 14.89
CA GLU A 79 6.69 11.07 15.97
C GLU A 79 7.23 9.65 15.90
N ASP A 80 6.34 8.67 15.68
CA ASP A 80 6.72 7.26 15.57
C ASP A 80 7.63 7.01 14.38
N ALA A 81 7.36 7.66 13.25
CA ALA A 81 8.20 7.56 12.06
C ALA A 81 9.60 8.18 12.30
N ILE A 82 9.69 9.30 13.00
CA ILE A 82 10.96 9.98 13.28
C ILE A 82 11.78 9.21 14.33
N GLN A 83 11.13 8.67 15.35
CA GLN A 83 11.79 7.98 16.46
C GLN A 83 12.17 6.52 16.16
N PHE A 84 11.64 5.96 15.07
CA PHE A 84 11.97 4.61 14.65
C PHE A 84 13.46 4.49 14.35
N ARG A 85 14.16 3.68 15.15
CA ARG A 85 15.58 3.40 14.97
C ARG A 85 15.74 2.31 13.91
N ASP A 86 16.33 2.64 12.78
CA ASP A 86 16.90 1.63 11.90
C ASP A 86 18.35 1.42 12.27
N GLU A 87 18.74 0.16 12.40
CA GLU A 87 20.12 -0.22 12.66
C GLU A 87 21.06 0.13 11.48
N ASN A 88 20.48 0.45 10.30
CA ASN A 88 21.20 0.62 9.04
C ASN A 88 21.08 2.04 8.42
N LEU A 89 20.46 3.02 9.09
CA LEU A 89 20.26 4.37 8.55
C LEU A 89 21.02 5.44 9.34
N ASN A 90 22.35 5.36 9.32
CA ASN A 90 23.15 6.35 10.06
C ASN A 90 23.43 7.65 9.29
N ASP A 91 23.07 7.79 8.01
CA ASP A 91 23.49 8.95 7.19
C ASP A 91 22.46 9.45 6.14
N LEU A 92 21.17 9.14 6.28
CA LEU A 92 20.14 9.63 5.36
C LEU A 92 19.31 10.75 5.99
N ASP A 93 19.16 11.85 5.26
CA ASP A 93 18.12 12.83 5.54
C ASP A 93 16.75 12.19 5.24
N ILE A 94 16.10 11.72 6.30
CA ILE A 94 14.81 11.05 6.25
C ILE A 94 13.72 12.03 6.65
N VAL A 95 12.64 12.04 5.86
CA VAL A 95 11.41 12.75 6.18
C VAL A 95 10.27 11.75 6.32
N ALA A 96 9.32 12.06 7.19
CA ALA A 96 8.08 11.33 7.34
C ALA A 96 6.97 12.06 6.59
N GLN A 97 6.39 11.42 5.58
CA GLN A 97 5.28 11.98 4.80
C GLN A 97 3.98 11.27 5.18
N GLU A 98 2.96 12.04 5.52
CA GLU A 98 1.60 11.52 5.65
C GLU A 98 1.04 11.14 4.27
N VAL A 99 0.54 9.91 4.15
CA VAL A 99 -0.04 9.37 2.93
C VAL A 99 -1.40 8.75 3.25
N ASN A 100 -2.40 9.05 2.42
CA ASN A 100 -3.73 8.46 2.52
C ASN A 100 -3.68 6.96 2.24
N ILE A 101 -4.47 6.16 2.97
CA ILE A 101 -4.47 4.70 2.81
C ILE A 101 -4.82 4.26 1.38
N SER A 102 -5.70 4.98 0.68
CA SER A 102 -6.04 4.67 -0.71
C SER A 102 -4.82 4.82 -1.64
N GLN A 103 -3.99 5.82 -1.39
CA GLN A 103 -2.77 6.09 -2.15
C GLN A 103 -1.69 5.07 -1.84
N VAL A 104 -1.48 4.73 -0.55
CA VAL A 104 -0.52 3.68 -0.15
C VAL A 104 -0.87 2.36 -0.82
N LEU A 105 -2.11 1.89 -0.67
CA LEU A 105 -2.55 0.62 -1.25
C LEU A 105 -2.49 0.65 -2.79
N PHE A 106 -2.81 1.78 -3.42
CA PHE A 106 -2.68 1.90 -4.87
C PHE A 106 -1.20 1.87 -5.33
N GLN A 107 -0.29 2.49 -4.60
CA GLN A 107 1.14 2.46 -4.92
C GLN A 107 1.74 1.07 -4.69
N MET A 108 1.31 0.33 -3.66
CA MET A 108 1.77 -1.05 -3.42
C MET A 108 1.58 -1.97 -4.63
N PHE A 109 0.57 -1.72 -5.47
CA PHE A 109 0.35 -2.45 -6.71
C PHE A 109 1.47 -2.24 -7.75
N THR A 110 2.17 -1.10 -7.70
CA THR A 110 3.20 -0.71 -8.68
C THR A 110 4.62 -0.68 -8.11
N MET A 111 4.78 -0.88 -6.79
CA MET A 111 6.09 -0.92 -6.13
C MET A 111 6.93 -2.09 -6.65
N LYS A 112 8.16 -1.78 -7.09
CA LYS A 112 9.17 -2.78 -7.45
C LYS A 112 10.17 -2.91 -6.32
N GLY A 113 10.54 -4.15 -5.97
CA GLY A 113 11.55 -4.42 -4.95
C GLY A 113 11.09 -4.23 -3.50
N VAL A 114 9.79 -4.09 -3.27
CA VAL A 114 9.15 -4.11 -1.95
C VAL A 114 8.23 -5.32 -1.86
N ASP A 115 8.45 -6.19 -0.89
CA ASP A 115 7.66 -7.41 -0.70
C ASP A 115 6.34 -7.12 0.03
N SER A 116 6.39 -6.21 1.01
CA SER A 116 5.23 -5.85 1.83
C SER A 116 5.34 -4.48 2.50
N ILE A 117 4.20 -3.99 2.96
CA ILE A 117 4.12 -2.87 3.89
C ILE A 117 3.56 -3.38 5.22
N ILE A 118 4.22 -2.99 6.31
CA ILE A 118 3.81 -3.29 7.68
C ILE A 118 3.14 -2.03 8.25
N PHE A 119 1.83 -2.10 8.42
CA PHE A 119 1.01 -1.04 9.01
C PHE A 119 0.97 -1.21 10.51
N LEU A 120 1.50 -0.23 11.24
CA LEU A 120 1.59 -0.25 12.69
C LEU A 120 0.34 0.42 13.29
N ASP A 121 -0.39 -0.29 14.15
CA ASP A 121 -1.44 0.30 14.98
C ASP A 121 -0.84 0.92 16.26
N ASN A 122 0.21 0.30 16.80
CA ASN A 122 1.00 0.83 17.89
C ASN A 122 2.50 0.58 17.63
N PRO A 123 3.33 1.63 17.56
CA PRO A 123 4.77 1.53 17.27
C PRO A 123 5.55 0.73 18.33
N SER A 124 5.05 0.67 19.56
CA SER A 124 5.68 -0.07 20.67
C SER A 124 5.31 -1.55 20.67
N ASN A 125 4.38 -1.97 19.80
CA ASN A 125 3.90 -3.34 19.74
C ASN A 125 3.64 -3.84 18.31
N TYR A 126 4.69 -4.36 17.67
CA TYR A 126 4.62 -4.98 16.35
C TYR A 126 3.66 -6.17 16.25
N SER A 127 3.28 -6.82 17.37
CA SER A 127 2.32 -7.94 17.34
C SER A 127 0.92 -7.53 16.90
N GLN A 128 0.59 -6.24 16.97
CA GLN A 128 -0.68 -5.68 16.48
C GLN A 128 -0.59 -5.16 15.06
N SER A 129 0.58 -5.22 14.42
CA SER A 129 0.75 -4.73 13.06
C SER A 129 0.00 -5.59 12.04
N LYS A 130 -0.41 -4.95 10.94
CA LYS A 130 -0.99 -5.60 9.77
C LYS A 130 0.01 -5.57 8.64
N GLU A 131 0.40 -6.73 8.15
CA GLU A 131 1.28 -6.83 7.00
C GLU A 131 0.46 -7.11 5.73
N ILE A 132 0.59 -6.24 4.73
CA ILE A 132 0.01 -6.43 3.41
C ILE A 132 1.15 -6.71 2.42
N TYR A 133 1.07 -7.84 1.73
CA TYR A 133 2.04 -8.24 0.72
C TYR A 133 1.67 -7.65 -0.64
N CYS A 134 2.64 -7.03 -1.31
CA CYS A 134 2.44 -6.40 -2.62
C CYS A 134 1.91 -7.42 -3.65
N TYR A 135 2.47 -8.63 -3.67
CA TYR A 135 2.03 -9.67 -4.61
C TYR A 135 0.59 -10.13 -4.37
N LYS A 136 0.14 -10.23 -3.10
CA LYS A 136 -1.24 -10.64 -2.77
C LYS A 136 -2.24 -9.57 -3.19
N LEU A 137 -1.91 -8.30 -2.95
CA LEU A 137 -2.72 -7.18 -3.39
C LEU A 137 -2.83 -7.14 -4.92
N GLN A 138 -1.69 -7.31 -5.61
CA GLN A 138 -1.64 -7.37 -7.07
C GLN A 138 -2.49 -8.51 -7.63
N GLN A 139 -2.37 -9.71 -7.07
CA GLN A 139 -3.18 -10.87 -7.47
C GLN A 139 -4.67 -10.62 -7.26
N ALA A 140 -5.07 -10.04 -6.12
CA ALA A 140 -6.47 -9.74 -5.84
C ALA A 140 -7.05 -8.71 -6.83
N ILE A 141 -6.29 -7.66 -7.17
CA ILE A 141 -6.68 -6.67 -8.18
C ILE A 141 -6.80 -7.33 -9.56
N GLN A 142 -5.82 -8.14 -9.98
CA GLN A 142 -5.84 -8.84 -11.26
C GLN A 142 -7.03 -9.79 -11.39
N GLN A 143 -7.35 -10.55 -10.33
CA GLN A 143 -8.50 -11.44 -10.29
C GLN A 143 -9.82 -10.67 -10.44
N ASN A 144 -9.98 -9.56 -9.71
CA ASN A 144 -11.18 -8.74 -9.81
C ASN A 144 -11.34 -8.08 -11.19
N LEU A 145 -10.23 -7.60 -11.78
CA LEU A 145 -10.22 -7.08 -13.14
C LEU A 145 -10.60 -8.14 -14.18
N LYS A 146 -10.09 -9.36 -14.06
CA LYS A 146 -10.44 -10.48 -14.95
C LYS A 146 -11.94 -10.77 -14.89
N MET A 147 -12.50 -10.90 -13.69
CA MET A 147 -13.94 -11.12 -13.51
C MET A 147 -14.78 -9.98 -14.11
N LEU A 148 -14.36 -8.73 -13.91
CA LEU A 148 -15.05 -7.55 -14.46
C LEU A 148 -15.09 -7.59 -16.00
N LEU A 149 -13.97 -7.95 -16.64
CA LEU A 149 -13.87 -8.01 -18.11
C LEU A 149 -14.66 -9.19 -18.68
N GLU A 150 -14.64 -10.36 -18.02
CA GLU A 150 -15.41 -11.54 -18.43
C GLU A 150 -16.92 -11.30 -18.33
N ASN A 151 -17.38 -10.61 -17.27
CA ASN A 151 -18.80 -10.30 -17.08
C ASN A 151 -19.30 -9.25 -18.08
N LYS A 152 -18.46 -8.29 -18.49
CA LYS A 152 -18.80 -7.37 -19.60
C LYS A 152 -18.97 -8.11 -20.92
N GLY A 153 -18.09 -9.07 -21.21
CA GLY A 153 -18.18 -9.90 -22.43
C GLY A 153 -19.47 -10.72 -22.49
N LYS A 154 -19.94 -11.25 -21.35
CA LYS A 154 -21.20 -12.01 -21.29
C LYS A 154 -22.46 -11.15 -21.48
N ASN A 155 -22.47 -9.93 -20.94
CA ASN A 155 -23.62 -9.02 -21.09
C ASN A 155 -23.72 -8.34 -22.46
N SER A 156 -22.67 -8.37 -23.29
CA SER A 156 -22.71 -7.86 -24.67
C SER A 156 -23.17 -8.88 -25.73
N VAL A 157 -23.34 -10.16 -25.36
CA VAL A 157 -23.78 -11.24 -26.28
C VAL A 157 -25.31 -11.45 -26.24
N ILE A 158 -26.03 -10.72 -25.37
CA ILE A 158 -27.48 -10.85 -25.15
C ILE A 158 -28.26 -9.59 -25.58
N ALA A 159 -27.69 -8.78 -26.47
CA ALA A 159 -28.35 -7.58 -27.02
C ALA A 159 -28.56 -7.71 -28.53
#